data_AF-A0A7J4KA75-F1
#
_entry.id   AF-A0A7J4KA75-F1
#
_cell.length_a   1.000
_cell.length_b   1.000
_cell.length_c   1.000
_cell.angle_alpha   90.00
_cell.angle_beta   90.00
_cell.angle_gamma   90.00
#
_symmetry.space_group_name_H-M   'P 1'
#
loop_
_entity.id
_entity.type
_entity.pdbx_description
1 polymer ?
#
loop_
_entity_poly.entity_id
_entity_poly.type
_entity_poly.pdbx_seq_one_letter_code
_entity_poly.pdbx_strand_id
1 'polypeptide(L)'
;MKVTAIVWGSELPMLARAAEKTGTSLSAWATYRLKDPEVLEQAIAGLAGADIILLHPTADAYWDTLVPRLTGTGPVVSFGHDQAFWELSTVPLQVTATVNAYVTYGGQGNMENLFCYLRGRVLGENVMHELPRTGRWEGVYHPDAPEVFDSTEDYLHWRGTPHADTIGILFYRIYWANGDLG
;
A
#
# COMPACT_ATOMS: atom_id res chain seq x y z
N MET A 1 16.33 7.79 -2.19
CA MET A 1 15.78 6.55 -2.78
C MET A 1 14.74 6.92 -3.83
N LYS A 2 14.87 6.37 -5.04
CA LYS A 2 13.90 6.44 -6.13
C LYS A 2 13.10 5.14 -6.17
N VAL A 3 11.78 5.23 -6.03
CA VAL A 3 10.88 4.09 -6.06
C VAL A 3 9.94 4.21 -7.25
N THR A 4 9.80 3.11 -7.98
CA THR A 4 8.78 2.95 -9.01
C THR A 4 7.74 1.97 -8.50
N ALA A 5 6.47 2.38 -8.43
CA ALA A 5 5.39 1.57 -7.88
C ALA A 5 4.27 1.34 -8.91
N ILE A 6 3.91 0.08 -9.15
CA ILE A 6 2.75 -0.29 -9.96
C ILE A 6 1.82 -1.09 -9.04
N VAL A 7 0.77 -0.42 -8.58
CA VAL A 7 0.01 -0.83 -7.40
C VAL A 7 -1.48 -0.57 -7.60
N TRP A 8 -2.34 -0.96 -6.66
CA TRP A 8 -3.76 -0.66 -6.78
C TRP A 8 -4.01 0.85 -6.57
N GLY A 9 -5.07 1.37 -7.20
CA GLY A 9 -5.36 2.82 -7.14
C GLY A 9 -5.53 3.36 -5.72
N SER A 10 -6.08 2.55 -4.81
CA SER A 10 -6.26 2.89 -3.40
C SER A 10 -4.96 3.04 -2.61
N GLU A 11 -3.84 2.53 -3.12
CA GLU A 11 -2.53 2.55 -2.46
C GLU A 11 -1.73 3.80 -2.83
N LEU A 12 -2.03 4.42 -3.98
CA LEU A 12 -1.29 5.58 -4.50
C LEU A 12 -1.26 6.77 -3.53
N PRO A 13 -2.39 7.23 -2.95
CA PRO A 13 -2.36 8.42 -2.07
C PRO A 13 -1.50 8.22 -0.83
N MET A 14 -1.53 7.02 -0.25
CA MET A 14 -0.73 6.71 0.94
C MET A 14 0.76 6.62 0.62
N LEU A 15 1.12 5.96 -0.49
CA LEU A 15 2.50 5.88 -0.94
C LEU A 15 3.05 7.27 -1.26
N ALA A 16 2.26 8.13 -1.93
CA ALA A 16 2.66 9.50 -2.24
C ALA A 16 2.92 10.31 -0.96
N ARG A 17 2.00 10.27 0.01
CA ARG A 17 2.15 10.98 1.29
C ARG A 17 3.32 10.46 2.11
N ALA A 18 3.53 9.15 2.15
CA ALA A 18 4.67 8.56 2.83
C ALA A 18 5.99 8.95 2.13
N ALA A 19 6.01 8.98 0.80
CA ALA A 19 7.19 9.31 0.03
C ALA A 19 7.63 10.76 0.27
N GLU A 20 6.69 11.70 0.30
CA GLU A 20 6.95 13.10 0.66
C GLU A 20 7.62 13.19 2.05
N LYS A 21 7.03 12.53 3.06
CA LYS A 21 7.55 12.57 4.43
C LYS A 21 8.91 11.91 4.62
N THR A 22 9.21 10.86 3.85
CA THR A 22 10.48 10.14 3.95
C THR A 22 11.55 10.65 2.98
N GLY A 23 11.25 11.65 2.16
CA GLY A 23 12.15 12.15 1.11
C GLY A 23 12.41 11.12 0.00
N THR A 24 11.43 10.24 -0.27
CA THR A 24 11.48 9.26 -1.35
C THR A 24 10.96 9.89 -2.64
N SER A 25 11.70 9.74 -3.74
CA SER A 25 11.21 10.10 -5.07
C SER A 25 10.33 8.97 -5.59
N LEU A 26 9.01 9.16 -5.65
CA LEU A 26 8.06 8.14 -6.06
C LEU A 26 7.50 8.43 -7.47
N SER A 27 7.62 7.45 -8.36
CA SER A 27 6.86 7.38 -9.61
C SER A 27 5.88 6.22 -9.49
N ALA A 28 4.57 6.47 -9.58
CA ALA A 28 3.58 5.44 -9.30
C ALA A 28 2.41 5.42 -10.30
N TRP A 29 1.96 4.22 -10.64
CA TRP A 29 0.84 3.97 -11.56
C TRP A 29 -0.16 3.01 -10.92
N ALA A 30 -1.44 3.28 -11.14
CA ALA A 30 -2.50 2.34 -10.78
C ALA A 30 -2.57 1.21 -11.82
N THR A 31 -2.62 -0.05 -11.38
CA THR A 31 -2.71 -1.23 -12.26
C THR A 31 -3.82 -1.10 -13.31
N TYR A 32 -5.01 -0.64 -12.92
CA TYR A 32 -6.15 -0.49 -13.85
C TYR A 32 -5.89 0.49 -15.01
N ARG A 33 -4.93 1.41 -14.86
CA ARG A 33 -4.54 2.38 -15.90
C ARG A 33 -3.63 1.76 -16.97
N LEU A 34 -2.97 0.63 -16.69
CA LEU A 34 -2.05 -0.03 -17.63
C LEU A 34 -2.75 -0.71 -18.82
N LYS A 35 -4.09 -0.73 -18.82
CA LYS A 35 -4.89 -1.11 -20.00
C LYS A 35 -4.71 -0.12 -21.16
N ASP A 36 -4.34 1.11 -20.85
CA ASP A 36 -3.93 2.11 -21.85
C ASP A 36 -2.47 1.85 -22.26
N PRO A 37 -2.19 1.53 -23.54
CA PRO A 37 -0.84 1.23 -24.01
C PRO A 37 0.16 2.37 -23.78
N GLU A 38 -0.28 3.63 -23.84
CA GLU A 38 0.61 4.77 -23.61
C GLU A 38 1.05 4.81 -22.15
N VAL A 39 0.11 4.57 -21.23
CA VAL A 39 0.40 4.51 -19.79
C VAL A 39 1.28 3.31 -19.46
N LEU A 40 1.06 2.17 -20.12
CA LEU A 40 1.90 0.99 -19.97
C LEU A 40 3.36 1.28 -20.35
N GLU A 41 3.59 1.90 -21.51
CA GLU A 41 4.95 2.26 -21.94
C GLU A 41 5.60 3.29 -20.99
N GLN A 42 4.83 4.26 -20.47
CA GLN A 42 5.32 5.20 -19.46
C GLN A 42 5.72 4.48 -18.15
N ALA A 43 4.91 3.53 -17.69
CA ALA A 43 5.20 2.74 -16.50
C ALA A 43 6.45 1.87 -16.69
N ILE A 44 6.59 1.24 -17.86
CA ILE A 44 7.78 0.45 -18.23
C ILE A 44 9.03 1.34 -18.28
N ALA A 45 8.94 2.52 -18.90
CA ALA A 45 10.04 3.48 -18.91
C ALA A 45 10.44 3.93 -17.50
N GLY A 46 9.45 4.07 -16.61
CA GLY A 46 9.65 4.39 -15.19
C GLY A 46 10.40 3.32 -14.38
N LEU A 47 10.50 2.07 -14.87
CA LEU A 47 11.30 1.03 -14.22
C LEU A 47 12.80 1.34 -14.28
N ALA A 48 13.24 2.05 -15.32
CA ALA A 48 14.65 2.37 -15.52
C ALA A 48 15.14 3.41 -14.50
N GLY A 49 16.22 3.10 -13.80
CA GLY A 49 16.84 4.00 -12.82
C GLY A 49 16.11 4.09 -11.47
N ALA A 50 15.14 3.21 -11.22
CA ALA A 50 14.57 3.00 -9.90
C ALA A 50 15.59 2.28 -9.00
N ASP A 51 15.72 2.72 -7.75
CA ASP A 51 16.50 2.01 -6.74
C ASP A 51 15.73 0.76 -6.25
N ILE A 52 14.39 0.83 -6.25
CA ILE A 52 13.49 -0.27 -5.88
C ILE A 52 12.20 -0.18 -6.72
N ILE A 53 11.68 -1.32 -7.14
CA ILE A 53 10.41 -1.46 -7.83
C ILE A 53 9.41 -2.19 -6.92
N LEU A 54 8.23 -1.61 -6.74
CA LEU A 54 7.12 -2.18 -5.98
C LEU A 54 6.01 -2.60 -6.94
N LEU A 55 5.60 -3.87 -6.88
CA LEU A 55 4.52 -4.39 -7.71
C LEU A 55 3.43 -4.98 -6.80
N HIS A 56 2.17 -4.60 -7.05
CA HIS A 56 0.99 -5.30 -6.54
C HIS A 56 0.20 -5.86 -7.72
N PRO A 57 0.58 -7.05 -8.23
CA PRO A 57 0.06 -7.53 -9.50
C PRO A 57 -1.42 -7.93 -9.47
N THR A 58 -1.96 -8.03 -10.68
CA THR A 58 -3.31 -8.54 -10.96
C THR A 58 -3.19 -9.60 -12.05
N ALA A 59 -4.27 -10.35 -12.31
CA ALA A 59 -4.29 -11.36 -13.37
C ALA A 59 -4.53 -10.78 -14.78
N ASP A 60 -4.29 -9.49 -14.99
CA ASP A 60 -4.51 -8.85 -16.30
C ASP A 60 -3.35 -9.13 -17.28
N ALA A 61 -3.66 -9.28 -18.57
CA ALA A 61 -2.68 -9.66 -19.61
C ALA A 61 -1.54 -8.64 -19.85
N TYR A 62 -1.67 -7.38 -19.44
CA TYR A 62 -0.58 -6.39 -19.61
C TYR A 62 0.66 -6.74 -18.76
N TRP A 63 0.52 -7.59 -17.74
CA TRP A 63 1.66 -8.12 -16.98
C TRP A 63 2.57 -8.99 -17.83
N ASP A 64 2.06 -9.70 -18.85
CA ASP A 64 2.88 -10.51 -19.76
C ASP A 64 3.85 -9.64 -20.59
N THR A 65 3.47 -8.38 -20.85
CA THR A 65 4.32 -7.39 -21.51
C THR A 65 5.31 -6.75 -20.53
N LEU A 66 4.87 -6.48 -19.30
CA LEU A 66 5.66 -5.75 -18.31
C LEU A 66 6.73 -6.62 -17.63
N VAL A 67 6.37 -7.85 -17.24
CA VAL A 67 7.23 -8.76 -16.46
C VAL A 67 8.58 -9.01 -17.14
N PRO A 68 8.67 -9.30 -18.45
CA PRO A 68 9.96 -9.48 -19.12
C PRO A 68 10.89 -8.25 -19.01
N ARG A 69 10.32 -7.04 -18.88
CA ARG A 69 11.04 -5.76 -18.81
C ARG A 69 11.60 -5.46 -17.43
N LEU A 70 11.26 -6.24 -16.41
CA LEU A 70 11.87 -6.16 -15.07
C LEU A 70 13.32 -6.67 -15.07
N THR A 71 13.69 -7.52 -16.03
CA THR A 71 15.05 -8.07 -16.14
C THR A 71 16.08 -6.96 -16.33
N GLY A 72 17.09 -6.91 -15.46
CA GLY A 72 18.15 -5.89 -15.53
C GLY A 72 17.77 -4.54 -14.93
N THR A 73 16.61 -4.43 -14.28
CA THR A 73 16.21 -3.25 -13.48
C THR A 73 16.65 -3.39 -12.01
N GLY A 74 16.28 -2.44 -11.15
CA GLY A 74 16.56 -2.49 -9.73
C GLY A 74 15.84 -3.65 -8.99
N PRO A 75 16.13 -3.86 -7.70
CA PRO A 75 15.40 -4.81 -6.85
C PRO A 75 13.88 -4.69 -6.98
N VAL A 76 13.21 -5.81 -7.23
CA VAL A 76 11.76 -5.91 -7.37
C VAL A 76 11.18 -6.55 -6.12
N VAL A 77 10.17 -5.90 -5.54
CA VAL A 77 9.34 -6.47 -4.48
C VAL A 77 7.92 -6.59 -5.02
N SER A 78 7.53 -7.81 -5.36
CA SER A 78 6.19 -8.14 -5.82
C SER A 78 5.41 -8.77 -4.69
N PHE A 79 4.32 -8.12 -4.27
CA PHE A 79 3.49 -8.50 -3.13
C PHE A 79 2.02 -8.57 -3.54
N GLY A 80 1.17 -8.98 -2.59
CA GLY A 80 -0.26 -9.12 -2.81
C GLY A 80 -0.81 -10.41 -2.20
N HIS A 81 -2.12 -10.59 -2.31
CA HIS A 81 -2.82 -11.74 -1.73
C HIS A 81 -2.43 -13.06 -2.39
N ASP A 82 -2.31 -13.06 -3.72
CA ASP A 82 -1.90 -14.24 -4.47
C ASP A 82 -0.36 -14.35 -4.43
N GLN A 83 0.11 -15.36 -3.69
CA GLN A 83 1.54 -15.61 -3.49
C GLN A 83 2.25 -16.08 -4.77
N ALA A 84 1.53 -16.53 -5.80
CA ALA A 84 2.15 -16.87 -7.08
C ALA A 84 2.88 -15.66 -7.68
N PHE A 85 2.36 -14.45 -7.48
CA PHE A 85 3.00 -13.22 -7.95
C PHE A 85 4.26 -12.85 -7.17
N TRP A 86 4.52 -13.46 -6.01
CA TRP A 86 5.71 -13.16 -5.22
C TRP A 86 6.98 -13.67 -5.89
N GLU A 87 6.87 -14.63 -6.80
CA GLU A 87 7.98 -15.17 -7.61
C GLU A 87 8.64 -14.11 -8.50
N LEU A 88 7.94 -13.00 -8.78
CA LEU A 88 8.51 -11.83 -9.49
C LEU A 88 9.50 -11.04 -8.61
N SER A 89 9.52 -11.28 -7.30
CA SER A 89 10.44 -10.59 -6.39
C SER A 89 11.88 -11.04 -6.60
N THR A 90 12.81 -10.09 -6.62
CA THR A 90 14.25 -10.36 -6.66
C THR A 90 14.93 -10.17 -5.30
N VAL A 91 14.15 -9.83 -4.27
CA VAL A 91 14.56 -9.72 -2.87
C VAL A 91 14.25 -11.02 -2.10
N PRO A 92 14.85 -11.25 -0.91
CA PRO A 92 14.49 -12.40 -0.08
C PRO A 92 13.01 -12.45 0.28
N LEU A 93 12.43 -13.66 0.36
CA LEU A 93 11.01 -13.89 0.68
C LEU A 93 10.53 -13.12 1.92
N GLN A 94 11.37 -13.04 2.97
CA GLN A 94 11.05 -12.30 4.18
C GLN A 94 10.81 -10.80 3.92
N VAL A 95 11.54 -10.21 2.96
CA VAL A 95 11.35 -8.81 2.55
C VAL A 95 9.99 -8.64 1.89
N THR A 96 9.65 -9.50 0.93
CA THR A 96 8.33 -9.51 0.27
C THR A 96 7.19 -9.68 1.27
N ALA A 97 7.30 -10.64 2.19
CA ALA A 97 6.29 -10.88 3.22
C ALA A 97 6.09 -9.65 4.14
N THR A 98 7.19 -8.98 4.51
CA THR A 98 7.13 -7.79 5.37
C THR A 98 6.52 -6.59 4.63
N VAL A 99 6.88 -6.39 3.36
CA VAL A 99 6.26 -5.35 2.51
C VAL A 99 4.77 -5.63 2.35
N ASN A 100 4.39 -6.87 2.06
CA ASN A 100 2.99 -7.28 1.99
C ASN A 100 2.24 -6.96 3.30
N ALA A 101 2.86 -7.21 4.45
CA ALA A 101 2.26 -6.91 5.76
C ALA A 101 2.08 -5.41 6.00
N TYR A 102 3.04 -4.54 5.66
CA TYR A 102 2.85 -3.08 5.76
C TYR A 102 1.64 -2.65 4.94
N VAL A 103 1.56 -3.08 3.68
CA VAL A 103 0.48 -2.71 2.76
C VAL A 103 -0.87 -3.27 3.24
N THR A 104 -0.92 -4.54 3.63
CA THR A 104 -2.13 -5.20 4.17
C THR A 104 -2.65 -4.52 5.42
N TYR A 105 -1.75 -4.19 6.36
CA TYR A 105 -2.14 -3.52 7.60
C TYR A 105 -2.52 -2.06 7.34
N GLY A 106 -1.99 -1.45 6.28
CA GLY A 106 -2.38 -0.14 5.80
C GLY A 106 -2.05 0.97 6.79
N GLY A 107 -2.51 2.17 6.48
CA GLY A 107 -2.30 3.34 7.33
C GLY A 107 -0.95 4.02 7.11
N GLN A 108 -0.97 5.33 7.36
CA GLN A 108 0.10 6.24 6.98
C GLN A 108 1.45 5.91 7.66
N GLY A 109 1.44 5.53 8.95
CA GLY A 109 2.66 5.16 9.67
C GLY A 109 3.31 3.86 9.16
N ASN A 110 2.52 2.92 8.64
CA ASN A 110 3.05 1.71 8.01
C ASN A 110 3.67 2.04 6.64
N MET A 111 3.09 2.96 5.85
CA MET A 111 3.67 3.33 4.56
C MET A 111 4.98 4.12 4.73
N GLU A 112 5.08 4.98 5.74
CA GLU A 112 6.33 5.67 6.10
C GLU A 112 7.41 4.67 6.53
N ASN A 113 7.05 3.73 7.42
CA ASN A 113 7.97 2.67 7.84
C ASN A 113 8.33 1.72 6.70
N LEU A 114 7.44 1.48 5.73
CA LEU A 114 7.73 0.67 4.53
C LEU A 114 8.92 1.27 3.77
N PHE A 115 8.96 2.59 3.54
CA PHE A 115 10.12 3.20 2.86
C PHE A 115 11.39 3.13 3.70
N CYS A 116 11.30 3.32 5.02
CA CYS A 116 12.46 3.17 5.91
C CYS A 116 12.99 1.72 5.92
N TYR A 117 12.08 0.74 5.95
CA TYR A 117 12.37 -0.68 5.87
C TYR A 117 13.08 -1.04 4.56
N LEU A 118 12.57 -0.54 3.43
CA LEU A 118 13.17 -0.76 2.12
C LEU A 118 14.59 -0.18 2.04
N ARG A 119 14.82 1.05 2.52
CA ARG A 119 16.16 1.65 2.58
C ARG A 119 17.12 0.80 3.41
N GLY A 120 16.70 0.36 4.59
CA GLY A 120 17.55 -0.43 5.48
C GLY A 120 17.81 -1.84 4.98
N ARG A 121 16.79 -2.53 4.47
CA ARG A 121 16.84 -3.97 4.18
C ARG A 121 17.20 -4.30 2.74
N VAL A 122 16.85 -3.43 1.79
CA VAL A 122 17.12 -3.66 0.36
C VAL A 122 18.36 -2.87 -0.07
N LEU A 123 18.49 -1.61 0.35
CA LEU A 123 19.63 -0.75 -0.03
C LEU A 123 20.78 -0.77 0.98
N GLY A 124 20.60 -1.41 2.14
CA GLY A 124 21.64 -1.53 3.18
C GLY A 124 21.97 -0.21 3.89
N GLU A 125 21.08 0.78 3.83
CA GLU A 125 21.28 2.06 4.50
C GLU A 125 21.12 1.94 6.03
N ASN A 126 21.84 2.76 6.79
CA ASN A 126 21.69 2.80 8.25
C ASN A 126 20.47 3.66 8.65
N VAL A 127 19.28 3.09 8.49
CA VAL A 127 17.99 3.74 8.79
C VAL A 127 17.17 2.87 9.73
N MET A 128 16.68 3.47 10.81
CA MET A 128 15.75 2.83 11.74
C MET A 128 14.40 2.63 11.07
N HIS A 129 13.82 1.45 11.27
CA HIS A 129 12.48 1.10 10.80
C HIS A 129 11.80 0.22 11.83
N GLU A 130 10.49 0.37 11.96
CA GLU A 130 9.68 -0.43 12.87
C GLU A 130 8.93 -1.51 12.11
N LEU A 131 8.67 -2.67 12.71
CA LEU A 131 7.88 -3.74 12.10
C LEU A 131 6.46 -3.26 11.72
N PRO A 132 5.80 -3.90 10.73
CA PRO A 132 4.43 -3.60 10.36
C PRO A 132 3.50 -3.68 11.58
N ARG A 133 2.81 -2.58 11.86
CA ARG A 133 1.89 -2.50 13.00
C ARG A 133 0.48 -2.80 12.51
N THR A 134 -0.17 -3.79 13.11
CA THR A 134 -1.60 -4.01 12.90
C THR A 134 -2.36 -2.85 13.54
N GLY A 135 -2.99 -2.00 12.73
CA GLY A 135 -4.06 -1.13 13.25
C GLY A 135 -5.25 -1.96 13.71
N ARG A 136 -6.31 -1.32 14.24
CA ARG A 136 -7.56 -2.00 14.58
C ARG A 136 -8.16 -2.65 13.33
N TRP A 137 -8.42 -3.97 13.38
CA TRP A 137 -8.84 -4.79 12.23
C TRP A 137 -10.31 -4.56 11.82
N GLU A 138 -11.11 -4.11 12.79
CA GLU A 138 -12.50 -3.72 12.65
C GLU A 138 -12.80 -2.70 13.76
N GLY A 139 -13.94 -2.02 13.63
CA GLY A 139 -14.36 -1.04 14.63
C GLY A 139 -15.53 -0.22 14.13
N VAL A 140 -16.09 0.60 15.02
CA VAL A 140 -17.17 1.53 14.70
C VAL A 140 -16.60 2.91 14.48
N TYR A 141 -16.79 3.44 13.26
CA TYR A 141 -16.37 4.78 12.88
C TYR A 141 -17.56 5.74 12.89
N HIS A 142 -17.33 6.97 13.35
CA HIS A 142 -18.24 8.09 13.17
C HIS A 142 -17.42 9.35 12.81
N PRO A 143 -17.83 10.17 11.82
CA PRO A 143 -17.03 11.31 11.36
C PRO A 143 -16.77 12.36 12.45
N ASP A 144 -17.70 12.53 13.38
CA ASP A 144 -17.55 13.46 14.51
C ASP A 144 -16.85 12.85 15.72
N ALA A 145 -16.50 11.56 15.69
CA ALA A 145 -15.80 10.91 16.80
C ALA A 145 -14.29 11.23 16.73
N PRO A 146 -13.65 11.48 17.89
CA PRO A 146 -12.21 11.72 17.92
C PRO A 146 -11.39 10.47 17.57
N GLU A 147 -11.95 9.29 17.78
CA GLU A 147 -11.34 8.00 17.50
C GLU A 147 -12.39 6.94 17.12
N VAL A 148 -11.92 5.82 16.58
CA VAL A 148 -12.76 4.64 16.29
C VAL A 148 -13.02 3.87 17.58
N PHE A 149 -14.17 3.21 17.66
CA PHE A 149 -14.55 2.38 18.80
C PHE A 149 -14.30 0.90 18.52
N ASP A 150 -13.88 0.13 19.53
CA ASP A 150 -13.66 -1.32 19.42
C ASP A 150 -14.97 -2.12 19.52
N SER A 151 -16.03 -1.49 20.07
CA SER A 151 -17.32 -2.14 20.26
C SER A 151 -18.48 -1.20 19.94
N THR A 152 -19.62 -1.80 19.59
CA THR A 152 -20.89 -1.07 19.44
C THR A 152 -21.32 -0.43 20.75
N GLU A 153 -21.01 -1.05 21.89
CA GLU A 153 -21.36 -0.52 23.22
C GLU A 153 -20.64 0.79 23.51
N ASP A 154 -19.31 0.85 23.31
CA ASP A 154 -18.51 2.06 23.52
C ASP A 154 -18.99 3.20 22.61
N TYR A 155 -19.29 2.86 21.35
CA TYR A 155 -19.84 3.81 20.40
C TYR A 155 -21.20 4.35 20.84
N LEU A 156 -22.12 3.49 21.30
CA LEU A 156 -23.44 3.91 21.76
C LEU A 156 -23.37 4.69 23.07
N HIS A 157 -22.40 4.38 23.94
CA HIS A 157 -22.15 5.16 25.15
C HIS A 157 -21.69 6.58 24.76
N TRP A 158 -20.76 6.71 23.82
CA TRP A 158 -20.28 8.01 23.34
C TRP A 158 -21.35 8.80 22.57
N ARG A 159 -22.05 8.15 21.63
CA ARG A 159 -23.08 8.79 20.79
C ARG A 159 -24.34 9.15 21.59
N GLY A 160 -24.62 8.40 22.65
CA GLY A 160 -25.88 8.46 23.37
C GLY A 160 -27.00 7.70 22.65
N THR A 161 -28.25 8.07 22.95
CA THR A 161 -29.42 7.31 22.48
C THR A 161 -29.58 7.42 20.95
N PRO A 162 -29.47 6.30 20.22
CA PRO A 162 -29.69 6.31 18.77
C PRO A 162 -31.15 6.59 18.43
N HIS A 163 -31.38 7.18 17.24
CA HIS A 163 -32.73 7.35 16.70
C HIS A 163 -33.36 5.98 16.38
N ALA A 164 -34.69 5.87 16.41
CA ALA A 164 -35.40 4.62 16.12
C ALA A 164 -35.04 4.02 14.75
N ASP A 165 -34.77 4.89 13.77
CA ASP A 165 -34.43 4.53 12.39
C ASP A 165 -32.92 4.62 12.10
N THR A 166 -32.08 4.16 13.03
CA THR A 166 -30.62 4.20 12.85
C THR A 166 -30.18 3.25 11.72
N ILE A 167 -29.42 3.78 10.76
CA ILE A 167 -28.86 3.02 9.64
C ILE A 167 -27.38 2.71 9.92
N GLY A 168 -27.01 1.43 9.84
CA GLY A 168 -25.61 0.99 9.85
C GLY A 168 -25.02 0.97 8.44
N ILE A 169 -23.79 1.45 8.28
CA ILE A 169 -23.05 1.40 7.03
C ILE A 169 -21.85 0.48 7.22
N LEU A 170 -21.75 -0.57 6.41
CA LEU A 170 -20.56 -1.42 6.34
C LEU A 170 -19.71 -0.99 5.15
N PHE A 171 -18.44 -0.70 5.41
CA PHE A 171 -17.47 -0.34 4.39
C PHE A 171 -16.11 -0.95 4.72
N TYR A 172 -15.24 -1.06 3.73
CA TYR A 172 -13.94 -1.68 3.93
C TYR A 172 -13.05 -0.83 4.84
N ARG A 173 -12.42 -1.48 5.84
CA ARG A 173 -11.43 -0.88 6.74
C ARG A 173 -10.37 -0.06 6.02
N ILE A 174 -9.96 -0.49 4.82
CA ILE A 174 -8.92 0.17 4.05
C ILE A 174 -9.28 1.64 3.75
N TYR A 175 -10.54 1.98 3.53
CA TYR A 175 -10.97 3.37 3.34
C TYR A 175 -10.73 4.22 4.60
N TRP A 176 -11.08 3.68 5.78
CA TRP A 176 -10.80 4.35 7.05
C TRP A 176 -9.30 4.48 7.32
N ALA A 177 -8.55 3.38 7.19
CA ALA A 177 -7.11 3.36 7.45
C ALA A 177 -6.34 4.33 6.53
N ASN A 178 -6.85 4.53 5.31
CA ASN A 178 -6.25 5.41 4.31
C ASN A 178 -6.74 6.87 4.43
N GLY A 179 -7.78 7.14 5.23
CA GLY A 179 -8.42 8.45 5.35
C GLY A 179 -9.25 8.86 4.11
N ASP A 180 -9.71 7.88 3.34
CA ASP A 180 -10.50 8.04 2.11
C ASP A 180 -11.99 7.78 2.42
N LEU A 181 -12.65 8.76 3.05
CA LEU A 181 -14.00 8.62 3.62
C LEU A 181 -15.02 9.64 3.05
N GLY A 182 -14.71 10.27 1.91
CA GLY A 182 -15.46 11.38 1.32
C GLY A 182 -15.85 11.17 -0.13
#